data_AF-A0A7C4NAB8-F1
#
_entry.id   AF-A0A7C4NAB8-F1
#
_cell.length_a   1.000
_cell.length_b   1.000
_cell.length_c   1.000
_cell.angle_alpha   90.00
_cell.angle_beta   90.00
_cell.angle_gamma   90.00
#
_symmetry.space_group_name_H-M   'P 1'
#
loop_
_entity.id
_entity.type
_entity.pdbx_description
1 polymer ?
#
loop_
_entity_poly.entity_id
_entity_poly.type
_entity_poly.pdbx_seq_one_letter_code
_entity_poly.pdbx_strand_id
1 'polypeptide(L)'
;GQTLRIRLNSPKVYNRFIDYYFRCPSAVNLSENTSLGTTRPSINTSILANRKIPLPPVLEQKSITKILSDLDSKIELNQQMNATLEKIGQAIFKHWFIDFEFPNEEGKPYKSSGGEMVDSELGKIPKGWEIKSLSEVASFLRGHKVDRLGGRPPAVFGATAARVNRARCRRSLLLPPRSALR
;
A
#
# COMPACT_ATOMS: atom_id res chain seq x y z
N GLY A 1 11.09 -12.64 -20.80
CA GLY A 1 10.32 -12.13 -21.96
C GLY A 1 11.29 -11.52 -22.94
N GLN A 2 10.95 -11.49 -24.24
CA GLN A 2 11.76 -10.74 -25.20
C GLN A 2 11.53 -9.24 -24.97
N THR A 3 12.62 -8.46 -24.89
CA THR A 3 12.54 -7.00 -24.76
C THR A 3 12.77 -6.38 -26.12
N LEU A 4 11.81 -5.60 -26.60
CA LEU A 4 11.94 -4.85 -27.86
C LEU A 4 12.41 -3.44 -27.54
N ARG A 5 13.61 -3.08 -28.03
CA ARG A 5 14.14 -1.73 -27.93
C ARG A 5 13.83 -0.96 -29.20
N ILE A 6 12.94 0.02 -29.09
CA ILE A 6 12.57 0.90 -30.21
C ILE A 6 13.47 2.15 -30.15
N ARG A 7 14.06 2.52 -31.28
CA ARG A 7 14.79 3.79 -31.45
C ARG A 7 14.17 4.54 -32.62
N LEU A 8 13.72 5.77 -32.37
CA LEU A 8 13.13 6.64 -33.40
C LEU A 8 14.15 7.73 -33.70
N ASN A 9 14.59 7.82 -34.97
CA ASN A 9 15.63 8.75 -35.40
C ASN A 9 15.06 9.90 -36.25
N SER A 10 13.82 10.32 -35.98
CA SER A 10 13.14 11.37 -36.74
C SER A 10 13.10 12.67 -35.94
N PRO A 11 13.48 13.83 -36.51
CA PRO A 11 13.42 15.13 -35.83
C PRO A 11 11.97 15.57 -35.53
N LYS A 12 10.97 14.91 -36.13
CA LYS A 12 9.54 15.19 -35.91
C LYS A 12 8.97 14.51 -34.67
N VAL A 13 9.74 13.63 -34.02
CA VAL A 13 9.24 12.78 -32.93
C VAL A 13 9.97 13.10 -31.63
N TYR A 14 9.21 13.37 -30.58
CA TYR A 14 9.73 13.45 -29.23
C TYR A 14 9.64 12.08 -28.57
N ASN A 15 10.79 11.47 -28.26
CA ASN A 15 10.86 10.08 -27.78
C ASN A 15 10.00 9.80 -26.54
N ARG A 16 9.96 10.74 -25.58
CA ARG A 16 9.11 10.63 -24.38
C ARG A 16 7.62 10.58 -24.72
N PHE A 17 7.17 11.25 -25.77
CA PHE A 17 5.77 11.22 -26.18
C PHE A 17 5.35 9.82 -26.59
N ILE A 18 6.24 9.11 -27.29
CA ILE A 18 6.01 7.75 -27.73
C ILE A 18 5.99 6.77 -26.56
N ASP A 19 6.85 6.96 -25.56
CA ASP A 19 6.81 6.17 -24.32
C ASP A 19 5.44 6.31 -23.63
N TYR A 20 4.97 7.54 -23.42
CA TYR A 20 3.65 7.79 -22.84
C TYR A 20 2.50 7.25 -23.71
N TYR A 21 2.61 7.36 -25.04
CA TYR A 21 1.59 6.83 -25.94
C TYR A 21 1.46 5.31 -25.81
N PHE A 22 2.56 4.57 -25.76
CA PHE A 22 2.50 3.10 -25.62
C PHE A 22 2.02 2.63 -24.25
N ARG A 23 2.09 3.47 -23.21
CA ARG A 23 1.50 3.21 -21.89
C ARG A 23 -0.02 3.47 -21.85
N CYS A 24 -0.57 4.15 -22.85
CA CYS A 24 -2.00 4.42 -22.91
C CYS A 24 -2.78 3.10 -23.06
N PRO A 25 -3.88 2.89 -22.30
CA PRO A 25 -4.67 1.66 -22.37
C PRO A 25 -5.13 1.29 -23.78
N SER A 26 -5.48 2.28 -24.61
CA SER A 26 -5.87 2.02 -26.01
C SER A 26 -4.72 1.44 -26.85
N ALA A 27 -3.50 1.94 -26.66
CA ALA A 27 -2.31 1.44 -27.33
C ALA A 27 -1.90 0.05 -26.83
N VAL A 28 -2.05 -0.21 -25.52
CA VAL A 28 -1.80 -1.53 -24.91
C VAL A 28 -2.82 -2.55 -25.42
N ASN A 29 -4.12 -2.26 -25.34
CA ASN A 29 -5.18 -3.15 -25.80
C ASN A 29 -5.06 -3.48 -27.28
N LEU A 30 -4.72 -2.47 -28.11
CA LEU A 30 -4.46 -2.70 -29.53
C LEU A 30 -3.25 -3.62 -29.75
N SER A 31 -2.25 -3.56 -28.88
CA SER A 31 -1.08 -4.44 -28.91
C SER A 31 -1.42 -5.87 -28.52
N GLU A 32 -2.25 -6.06 -27.51
CA GLU A 32 -2.74 -7.38 -27.11
C GLU A 32 -3.61 -8.02 -28.21
N ASN A 33 -4.52 -7.26 -28.82
CA ASN A 33 -5.40 -7.75 -29.88
C ASN A 33 -4.66 -8.11 -31.19
N THR A 34 -3.50 -7.50 -31.43
CA THR A 34 -2.67 -7.79 -32.63
C THR A 34 -1.56 -8.80 -32.32
N SER A 35 -1.47 -9.29 -31.08
CA SER A 35 -0.44 -10.26 -30.70
C SER A 35 -0.75 -11.65 -31.27
N LEU A 36 0.29 -12.34 -31.74
CA LEU A 36 0.17 -13.69 -32.28
C LEU A 36 0.40 -14.69 -31.13
N GLY A 37 -0.56 -15.59 -30.92
CA GLY A 37 -0.49 -16.68 -29.93
C GLY A 37 -1.31 -16.43 -28.66
N THR A 38 -2.11 -17.42 -28.26
CA THR A 38 -3.02 -17.37 -27.11
C THR A 38 -2.31 -17.59 -25.76
N THR A 39 -1.21 -18.34 -25.75
CA THR A 39 -0.51 -18.73 -24.51
C THR A 39 0.64 -17.78 -24.14
N ARG A 40 1.24 -17.10 -25.12
CA ARG A 40 2.30 -16.09 -24.93
C ARG A 40 2.16 -15.01 -26.01
N PRO A 41 1.52 -13.87 -25.72
CA PRO A 41 1.38 -12.81 -26.70
C PRO A 41 2.77 -12.31 -27.11
N SER A 42 3.12 -12.51 -28.38
CA SER A 42 4.36 -12.02 -28.98
C SER A 42 4.01 -11.01 -30.05
N ILE A 43 4.59 -9.81 -29.96
CA ILE A 43 4.41 -8.75 -30.94
C ILE A 43 5.62 -8.79 -31.87
N ASN A 44 5.37 -9.05 -33.16
CA ASN A 44 6.40 -9.02 -34.18
C ASN A 44 6.86 -7.57 -34.45
N THR A 45 8.15 -7.37 -34.68
CA THR A 45 8.73 -6.06 -35.05
C THR A 45 8.07 -5.47 -36.30
N SER A 46 7.68 -6.31 -37.27
CA SER A 46 6.98 -5.89 -38.48
C SER A 46 5.59 -5.28 -38.20
N ILE A 47 4.88 -5.83 -37.21
CA ILE A 47 3.55 -5.34 -36.81
C ILE A 47 3.67 -3.97 -36.13
N LEU A 48 4.71 -3.79 -35.29
CA LEU A 48 4.98 -2.51 -34.65
C LEU A 48 5.41 -1.43 -35.64
N ALA A 49 6.23 -1.79 -36.65
CA ALA A 49 6.70 -0.84 -37.66
C ALA A 49 5.56 -0.27 -38.53
N ASN A 50 4.54 -1.07 -38.82
CA ASN A 50 3.40 -0.66 -39.65
C ASN A 50 2.28 0.04 -38.87
N ARG A 51 2.47 0.26 -37.56
CA ARG A 51 1.43 0.85 -36.72
C ARG A 51 1.30 2.35 -36.96
N LYS A 52 0.07 2.81 -37.20
CA LYS A 52 -0.26 4.24 -37.25
C LYS A 52 -0.32 4.80 -35.83
N ILE A 53 0.43 5.87 -35.59
CA ILE A 53 0.48 6.60 -34.31
C ILE A 53 0.04 8.04 -34.59
N PRO A 54 -0.91 8.60 -33.81
CA PRO A 54 -1.24 10.02 -33.90
C PRO A 54 -0.03 10.85 -33.48
N LEU A 55 0.48 11.66 -34.40
CA LEU A 55 1.69 12.46 -34.19
C LEU A 55 1.36 13.96 -34.29
N PRO A 56 1.05 14.63 -33.16
CA PRO A 56 0.82 16.07 -33.17
C PRO A 56 2.12 16.85 -33.41
N PRO A 57 2.08 18.18 -33.62
CA PRO A 57 3.28 19.01 -33.73
C PRO A 57 4.23 18.85 -32.53
N VAL A 58 5.54 19.00 -32.76
CA VAL A 58 6.58 18.77 -31.73
C VAL A 58 6.37 19.60 -30.47
N LEU A 59 5.85 20.82 -30.60
CA LEU A 59 5.53 21.69 -29.46
C LEU A 59 4.42 21.12 -28.56
N GLU A 60 3.38 20.56 -29.17
CA GLU A 60 2.29 19.90 -28.45
C GLU A 60 2.78 18.60 -27.79
N GLN A 61 3.60 17.80 -28.49
CA GLN A 61 4.22 16.60 -27.93
C GLN A 61 5.02 16.93 -26.65
N LYS A 62 5.83 17.99 -26.67
CA LYS A 62 6.59 18.44 -25.50
C LYS A 62 5.68 18.93 -24.38
N SER A 63 4.60 19.62 -24.70
CA SER A 63 3.65 20.14 -23.70
C SER A 63 2.90 19.01 -23.00
N ILE A 64 2.38 18.05 -23.77
CA ILE A 64 1.69 16.86 -23.24
C ILE A 64 2.63 16.06 -22.33
N THR A 65 3.83 15.77 -22.81
CA THR A 65 4.81 14.98 -22.05
C THR A 65 5.30 15.68 -20.79
N LYS A 66 5.41 17.01 -20.81
CA LYS A 66 5.74 17.78 -19.61
C LYS A 66 4.68 17.58 -18.53
N ILE A 67 3.41 17.76 -18.87
CA ILE A 67 2.29 17.58 -17.92
C ILE A 67 2.30 16.15 -17.36
N LEU A 68 2.43 15.14 -18.23
CA LEU A 68 2.48 13.74 -17.81
C LEU A 68 3.70 13.44 -16.93
N SER A 69 4.87 13.98 -17.26
CA SER A 69 6.07 13.77 -16.45
C SER A 69 6.00 14.46 -15.09
N ASP A 70 5.37 15.63 -15.01
CA ASP A 70 5.18 16.35 -13.76
C ASP A 70 4.23 15.58 -12.83
N LEU A 71 3.18 14.96 -13.40
CA LEU A 71 2.26 14.09 -12.66
C LEU A 71 2.93 12.81 -12.17
N ASP A 72 3.70 12.12 -13.02
CA ASP A 72 4.46 10.93 -12.62
C ASP A 72 5.45 11.26 -11.50
N SER A 73 6.16 12.38 -11.62
CA SER A 73 7.10 12.85 -10.60
C SER A 73 6.38 13.06 -9.26
N LYS A 74 5.17 13.63 -9.28
CA LYS A 74 4.35 13.81 -8.07
C LYS A 74 3.88 12.49 -7.47
N ILE A 75 3.51 11.51 -8.30
CA ILE A 75 3.12 10.18 -7.84
C ILE A 75 4.31 9.50 -7.16
N GLU A 76 5.49 9.55 -7.76
CA GLU A 76 6.72 8.97 -7.20
C GLU A 76 7.06 9.59 -5.84
N LEU A 77 7.03 10.93 -5.75
CA LEU A 77 7.24 11.64 -4.49
C LEU A 77 6.23 11.22 -3.41
N ASN A 78 4.94 11.13 -3.75
CA ASN A 78 3.92 10.69 -2.80
C ASN A 78 4.14 9.24 -2.32
N GLN A 79 4.58 8.35 -3.21
CA GLN A 79 4.90 6.97 -2.84
C GLN A 79 6.12 6.91 -1.90
N GLN A 80 7.16 7.71 -2.17
CA GLN A 80 8.32 7.83 -1.29
C GLN A 80 7.94 8.40 0.09
N MET A 81 7.05 9.39 0.14
CA MET A 81 6.51 9.93 1.39
C MET A 81 5.75 8.86 2.18
N ASN A 82 4.85 8.12 1.53
CA ASN A 82 4.10 7.04 2.17
C ASN A 82 5.03 5.95 2.73
N ALA A 83 6.03 5.54 1.95
CA ALA A 83 7.02 4.56 2.40
C ALA A 83 7.83 5.07 3.60
N THR A 84 8.15 6.36 3.62
CA THR A 84 8.84 7.00 4.75
C THR A 84 7.97 7.04 6.00
N LEU A 85 6.69 7.42 5.86
CA LEU A 85 5.72 7.43 6.95
C LEU A 85 5.51 6.03 7.54
N GLU A 86 5.42 5.01 6.68
CA GLU A 86 5.31 3.63 7.13
C GLU A 86 6.56 3.20 7.92
N LYS A 87 7.76 3.51 7.44
CA LYS A 87 9.01 3.22 8.16
C LYS A 87 9.07 3.91 9.52
N ILE A 88 8.67 5.18 9.58
CA ILE A 88 8.61 5.94 10.84
C ILE A 88 7.60 5.28 11.79
N GLY A 89 6.41 4.94 11.30
CA GLY A 89 5.38 4.25 12.10
C GLY A 89 5.86 2.90 12.64
N GLN A 90 6.53 2.09 11.81
CA GLN A 90 7.12 0.82 12.22
C GLN A 90 8.24 1.01 13.26
N ALA A 91 9.08 2.04 13.09
CA ALA A 91 10.14 2.37 14.02
C ALA A 91 9.58 2.81 15.37
N ILE A 92 8.57 3.70 15.39
CA ILE A 92 7.89 4.13 16.62
C ILE A 92 7.21 2.93 17.28
N PHE A 93 6.52 2.09 16.52
CA PHE A 93 5.87 0.91 17.07
C PHE A 93 6.87 -0.03 17.73
N LYS A 94 7.99 -0.32 17.06
CA LYS A 94 9.06 -1.14 17.63
C LYS A 94 9.62 -0.50 18.90
N HIS A 95 9.95 0.79 18.85
CA HIS A 95 10.51 1.53 19.96
C HIS A 95 9.58 1.54 21.19
N TRP A 96 8.28 1.70 20.98
CA TRP A 96 7.31 1.81 22.09
C TRP A 96 6.81 0.47 22.60
N PHE A 97 6.56 -0.51 21.72
CA PHE A 97 5.87 -1.75 22.09
C PHE A 97 6.77 -2.97 22.14
N ILE A 98 8.01 -2.88 21.62
CA ILE A 98 9.02 -3.95 21.72
C ILE A 98 10.13 -3.51 22.67
N ASP A 99 10.63 -2.28 22.50
CA ASP A 99 11.72 -1.76 23.34
C ASP A 99 11.20 -1.11 24.65
N PHE A 100 9.90 -0.81 24.72
CA PHE A 100 9.20 -0.17 25.86
C PHE A 100 9.73 1.23 26.21
N GLU A 101 10.11 2.00 25.20
CA GLU A 101 10.62 3.38 25.31
C GLU A 101 9.56 4.44 24.97
N PHE A 102 8.29 4.17 25.30
CA PHE A 102 7.24 5.20 25.22
C PHE A 102 7.53 6.34 26.22
N PRO A 103 7.09 7.58 25.93
CA PRO A 103 7.33 8.71 26.82
C PRO A 103 6.60 8.55 28.15
N ASN A 104 7.28 8.82 29.27
CA ASN A 104 6.68 8.95 30.59
C ASN A 104 6.01 10.34 30.78
N GLU A 105 5.50 10.63 31.98
CA GLU A 105 4.83 11.92 32.29
C GLU A 105 5.73 13.16 32.06
N GLU A 106 7.05 12.97 32.03
CA GLU A 106 8.05 14.02 31.75
C GLU A 106 8.51 14.04 30.28
N GLY A 107 7.94 13.20 29.42
CA GLY A 107 8.33 13.06 28.01
C GLY A 107 9.64 12.29 27.78
N LYS A 108 10.20 11.65 28.80
CA LYS A 108 11.46 10.87 28.70
C LYS A 108 11.18 9.39 28.41
N PRO A 109 12.11 8.65 27.79
CA PRO A 109 11.92 7.23 27.47
C PRO A 109 11.68 6.40 28.75
N TYR A 110 10.57 5.66 28.82
CA TYR A 110 10.13 4.95 30.03
C TYR A 110 11.19 3.98 30.57
N LYS A 111 11.61 2.99 29.79
CA LYS A 111 12.58 1.97 30.23
C LYS A 111 13.94 2.56 30.61
N SER A 112 14.48 3.46 29.80
CA SER A 112 15.81 4.06 30.02
C SER A 112 15.82 5.07 31.17
N SER A 113 14.66 5.63 31.54
CA SER A 113 14.51 6.53 32.69
C SER A 113 14.23 5.80 34.01
N GLY A 114 14.42 4.48 34.05
CA GLY A 114 14.20 3.67 35.26
C GLY A 114 12.75 3.21 35.46
N GLY A 115 11.95 3.16 34.39
CA GLY A 115 10.58 2.63 34.45
C GLY A 115 10.54 1.20 34.99
N GLU A 116 9.60 0.95 35.90
CA GLU A 116 9.46 -0.36 36.54
C GLU A 116 8.99 -1.43 35.53
N MET A 117 9.69 -2.57 35.53
CA MET A 117 9.41 -3.73 34.68
C MET A 117 9.10 -4.93 35.57
N VAL A 118 8.08 -5.70 35.21
CA VAL A 118 7.61 -6.90 35.92
C VAL A 118 7.84 -8.12 35.03
N ASP A 119 8.29 -9.23 35.60
CA ASP A 119 8.44 -10.49 34.87
C ASP A 119 7.07 -11.10 34.59
N SER A 120 6.85 -11.52 33.34
CA SER A 120 5.61 -12.13 32.88
C SER A 120 5.88 -13.29 31.91
N GLU A 121 4.84 -14.03 31.54
CA GLU A 121 4.95 -15.22 30.66
C GLU A 121 5.51 -14.90 29.26
N LEU A 122 5.38 -13.65 28.82
CA LEU A 122 5.91 -13.14 27.54
C LEU A 122 7.24 -12.38 27.70
N GLY A 123 7.86 -12.43 28.88
CA GLY A 123 9.09 -11.70 29.22
C GLY A 123 8.83 -10.50 30.14
N LYS A 124 9.83 -9.61 30.25
CA LYS A 124 9.74 -8.39 31.06
C LYS A 124 8.80 -7.38 30.41
N ILE A 125 7.75 -7.00 31.12
CA ILE A 125 6.74 -6.04 30.66
C ILE A 125 6.67 -4.84 31.60
N PRO A 126 6.30 -3.64 31.14
CA PRO A 126 6.14 -2.48 32.01
C PRO A 126 5.07 -2.70 33.08
N LYS A 127 5.28 -2.11 34.26
CA LYS A 127 4.29 -2.16 35.35
C LYS A 127 2.95 -1.56 34.90
N GLY A 128 1.85 -2.27 35.22
CA GLY A 128 0.50 -1.88 34.84
C GLY A 128 0.05 -2.41 33.47
N TRP A 129 0.93 -3.08 32.73
CA TRP A 129 0.52 -3.85 31.56
C TRP A 129 0.03 -5.22 32.00
N GLU A 130 -1.12 -5.64 31.47
CA GLU A 130 -1.71 -6.94 31.76
C GLU A 130 -1.75 -7.79 30.50
N ILE A 131 -1.49 -9.09 30.67
CA ILE A 131 -1.66 -10.08 29.62
C ILE A 131 -3.09 -10.59 29.68
N LYS A 132 -3.89 -10.33 28.63
CA LYS A 132 -5.28 -10.83 28.52
C LYS A 132 -5.52 -11.52 27.20
N SER A 133 -6.50 -12.42 27.17
CA SER A 133 -6.96 -12.98 25.90
C SER A 133 -7.84 -11.97 25.16
N LEU A 134 -7.83 -12.02 23.82
CA LEU A 134 -8.65 -11.09 23.01
C LEU A 134 -10.16 -11.20 23.34
N SER A 135 -10.61 -12.39 23.75
CA SER A 135 -12.00 -12.66 24.17
C SER A 135 -12.41 -11.97 25.46
N GLU A 136 -11.48 -11.64 26.36
CA GLU A 136 -11.78 -10.93 27.60
C GLU A 136 -11.98 -9.43 27.39
N VAL A 137 -11.47 -8.89 26.28
CA VAL A 137 -11.34 -7.45 26.06
C VAL A 137 -12.31 -6.97 24.98
N ALA A 138 -12.68 -7.84 24.04
CA ALA A 138 -13.53 -7.49 22.91
C ALA A 138 -14.59 -8.56 22.61
N SER A 139 -15.81 -8.11 22.33
CA SER A 139 -16.87 -8.95 21.77
C SER A 139 -16.72 -9.08 20.26
N PHE A 140 -16.74 -10.29 19.72
CA PHE A 140 -16.60 -10.52 18.28
C PHE A 140 -17.96 -10.59 17.58
N LEU A 141 -18.17 -9.70 16.61
CA LEU A 141 -19.27 -9.84 15.64
C LEU A 141 -18.79 -10.69 14.46
N ARG A 142 -19.54 -11.74 14.12
CA ARG A 142 -19.28 -12.52 12.90
C ARG A 142 -19.90 -11.82 11.70
N GLY A 143 -19.24 -11.89 10.55
CA GLY A 143 -19.82 -11.42 9.30
C GLY A 143 -21.11 -12.19 9.01
N HIS A 144 -22.24 -11.49 9.01
CA HIS A 144 -23.50 -12.05 8.52
C HIS A 144 -23.47 -12.07 6.99
N LYS A 145 -23.77 -13.21 6.39
CA LYS A 145 -24.14 -13.24 4.97
C LYS A 145 -25.50 -12.53 4.88
N VAL A 146 -25.56 -11.42 4.16
CA VAL A 146 -26.84 -10.76 3.88
C VAL A 146 -27.57 -11.64 2.86
N ASP A 147 -28.56 -12.41 3.33
CA ASP A 147 -29.45 -13.13 2.43
C ASP A 147 -30.31 -12.11 1.69
N ARG A 148 -30.37 -12.21 0.35
CA ARG A 148 -31.08 -11.28 -0.55
C ARG A 148 -32.62 -11.33 -0.40
N LEU A 149 -33.15 -11.99 0.62
CA LEU A 149 -34.58 -12.13 0.86
C LEU A 149 -35.03 -11.14 1.94
N GLY A 150 -35.29 -9.90 1.53
CA GLY A 150 -36.33 -9.01 2.07
C GLY A 150 -36.27 -8.53 3.54
N GLY A 151 -35.37 -9.03 4.38
CA GLY A 151 -35.26 -8.58 5.77
C GLY A 151 -34.45 -7.29 5.89
N ARG A 152 -35.04 -6.23 6.48
CA ARG A 152 -34.34 -4.97 6.76
C ARG A 152 -33.08 -5.27 7.59
N PRO A 153 -31.86 -4.91 7.13
CA PRO A 153 -30.66 -5.18 7.90
C PRO A 153 -30.71 -4.39 9.22
N PRO A 154 -30.21 -4.96 10.33
CA PRO A 154 -30.01 -4.19 11.55
C PRO A 154 -29.05 -3.04 11.23
N ALA A 155 -29.38 -1.83 11.67
CA ALA A 155 -28.56 -0.65 11.42
C ALA A 155 -27.19 -0.83 12.07
N VAL A 156 -26.16 -1.11 11.25
CA VAL A 156 -24.76 -1.15 11.69
C VAL A 156 -24.19 0.24 11.46
N PHE A 157 -24.14 1.06 12.52
CA PHE A 157 -23.32 2.26 12.51
C PHE A 157 -21.84 1.87 12.65
N GLY A 158 -21.05 2.35 11.68
CA GLY A 158 -19.59 2.27 11.54
C GLY A 158 -18.80 1.49 12.60
N ALA A 159 -18.41 0.27 12.26
CA ALA A 159 -17.23 -0.36 12.83
C ALA A 159 -16.46 -1.06 11.70
N THR A 160 -15.27 -0.55 11.41
CA THR A 160 -14.32 -1.09 10.44
C THR A 160 -14.05 -2.56 10.74
N ALA A 161 -14.39 -3.44 9.80
CA ALA A 161 -14.25 -4.89 9.96
C ALA A 161 -12.77 -5.31 9.96
N ALA A 162 -12.20 -5.56 11.13
CA ALA A 162 -10.96 -6.33 11.25
C ALA A 162 -11.26 -7.81 11.00
N ARG A 163 -10.83 -8.33 9.84
CA ARG A 163 -10.95 -9.75 9.48
C ARG A 163 -9.93 -10.57 10.27
N VAL A 164 -10.27 -11.01 11.47
CA VAL A 164 -9.43 -11.93 12.28
C VAL A 164 -9.94 -13.36 12.10
N ASN A 165 -9.16 -14.18 11.38
CA ASN A 165 -9.46 -15.59 11.17
C ASN A 165 -9.18 -16.39 12.45
N ARG A 166 -10.20 -17.07 12.98
CA ARG A 166 -10.23 -17.71 14.32
C ARG A 166 -9.16 -18.79 14.57
N ALA A 167 -8.46 -19.27 13.54
CA ALA A 167 -7.51 -20.36 13.67
C ALA A 167 -6.19 -20.02 14.39
N ARG A 168 -5.94 -18.73 14.74
CA ARG A 168 -4.68 -18.31 15.40
C ARG A 168 -4.81 -17.44 16.65
N CYS A 169 -6.02 -17.25 17.21
CA CYS A 169 -6.23 -16.40 18.39
C CYS A 169 -6.23 -17.17 19.71
N ARG A 170 -5.17 -17.95 19.98
CA ARG A 170 -4.77 -18.36 21.34
C ARG A 170 -3.49 -17.63 21.79
N ARG A 171 -3.25 -16.43 21.28
CA ARG A 171 -2.11 -15.60 21.71
C ARG A 171 -2.63 -14.55 22.69
N SER A 172 -2.00 -14.56 23.86
CA SER A 172 -2.04 -13.53 24.88
C SER A 172 -1.68 -12.17 24.25
N LEU A 173 -2.48 -11.14 24.53
CA LEU A 173 -2.23 -9.77 24.11
C LEU A 173 -1.72 -8.96 25.30
N LEU A 174 -0.69 -8.16 25.03
CA LEU A 174 -0.19 -7.14 25.94
C LEU A 174 -1.02 -5.88 25.79
N LEU A 175 -1.67 -5.45 26.88
CA LEU A 175 -2.51 -4.25 26.88
C LEU A 175 -1.85 -3.16 27.73
N PRO A 176 -1.54 -1.99 27.14
CA PRO A 176 -1.11 -0.84 27.92
C PRO A 176 -2.28 -0.31 28.78
N PRO A 177 -2.02 0.28 29.96
CA PRO A 177 -3.04 0.98 30.72
C PRO A 177 -3.54 2.21 29.95
N ARG A 178 -4.81 2.59 30.17
CA ARG A 178 -5.45 3.72 29.46
C ARG A 178 -4.70 5.07 29.58
N SER A 179 -3.84 5.21 30.57
CA SER A 179 -2.98 6.38 30.79
C SER A 179 -1.76 6.45 29.87
N ALA A 180 -1.32 5.33 29.26
CA ALA A 180 -0.08 5.27 28.49
C ALA A 180 -0.19 5.76 27.03
N LEU A 181 -1.41 6.08 26.56
CA LEU A 181 -1.71 6.49 25.19
C LEU A 181 -2.20 7.96 25.10
N ARG A 182 -2.04 8.75 26.16
CA ARG A 182 -2.38 10.17 26.19
C ARG A 182 -1.21 11.05 25.83
#